data_AF-A0A964U054-F1
#
_entry.id   AF-A0A964U054-F1
#
_cell.length_a   1.000
_cell.length_b   1.000
_cell.length_c   1.000
_cell.angle_alpha   90.00
_cell.angle_beta   90.00
_cell.angle_gamma   90.00
#
_symmetry.space_group_name_H-M   'P 1'
#
loop_
_entity.id
_entity.type
_entity.pdbx_description
1 polymer ?
#
loop_
_entity_poly.entity_id
_entity_poly.type
_entity_poly.pdbx_seq_one_letter_code
_entity_poly.pdbx_strand_id
1 'polypeptide(L)'
;MLIDALILLPVTLFLLWLYAYSGPRGLRGGAWWADRLPALVATALAGGALAWLHLTLEFEDLNRNIIAVVSAYLVLLAGLGLAWLIRWLRSRR
;
A
#
# COMPACT_ATOMS: atom_id res chain seq x y z
N MET A 1 1.40 -1.07 -17.64
CA MET A 1 1.62 -0.06 -16.58
C MET A 1 0.49 0.94 -16.38
N LEU A 2 0.08 1.77 -17.37
CA LEU A 2 -0.95 2.79 -17.12
C LEU A 2 -2.31 2.18 -16.72
N ILE A 3 -2.77 1.18 -17.46
CA ILE A 3 -4.02 0.46 -17.17
C ILE A 3 -3.93 -0.23 -15.80
N ASP A 4 -2.81 -0.86 -15.50
CA ASP A 4 -2.55 -1.52 -14.21
C ASP A 4 -2.61 -0.53 -13.05
N ALA A 5 -2.04 0.67 -13.22
CA ALA A 5 -2.11 1.75 -12.25
C ALA A 5 -3.55 2.24 -12.06
N LEU A 6 -4.34 2.35 -13.13
CA LEU A 6 -5.76 2.69 -13.05
C LEU A 6 -6.60 1.63 -12.32
N ILE A 7 -6.22 0.35 -12.43
CA ILE A 7 -6.86 -0.74 -11.69
C ILE A 7 -6.45 -0.71 -10.21
N LEU A 8 -5.17 -0.46 -9.93
CA LEU A 8 -4.62 -0.46 -8.58
C LEU A 8 -5.10 0.75 -7.76
N LEU A 9 -5.15 1.93 -8.39
CA LEU A 9 -5.43 3.21 -7.77
C LEU A 9 -6.72 3.24 -6.92
N PRO A 10 -7.91 2.84 -7.42
CA PRO A 10 -9.14 2.91 -6.62
C PRO A 10 -9.07 2.05 -5.37
N VAL A 11 -8.47 0.87 -5.44
CA VAL A 11 -8.31 -0.03 -4.29
C VAL A 11 -7.27 0.55 -3.33
N THR A 12 -6.14 1.06 -3.83
CA THR A 12 -5.15 1.74 -2.97
C THR A 12 -5.76 2.92 -2.23
N LEU A 13 -6.50 3.78 -2.93
CA LEU A 13 -7.19 4.93 -2.34
C LEU A 13 -8.22 4.49 -1.29
N PHE A 14 -9.01 3.45 -1.60
CA PHE A 14 -9.96 2.89 -0.66
C PHE A 14 -9.29 2.36 0.60
N LEU A 15 -8.19 1.61 0.46
CA LEU A 15 -7.45 1.06 1.60
C LEU A 15 -6.76 2.14 2.43
N LEU A 16 -6.20 3.17 1.79
CA LEU A 16 -5.64 4.34 2.47
C LEU A 16 -6.72 5.13 3.21
N TRP A 17 -7.89 5.30 2.59
CA TRP A 17 -9.06 5.88 3.23
C TRP A 17 -9.50 5.05 4.43
N LEU A 18 -9.58 3.72 4.30
CA LEU A 18 -9.95 2.81 5.40
C LEU A 18 -8.95 2.90 6.55
N TYR A 19 -7.65 2.90 6.25
CA TYR A 19 -6.57 3.07 7.24
C TYR A 19 -6.65 4.42 7.95
N ALA A 20 -6.99 5.47 7.22
CA ALA A 20 -7.19 6.81 7.75
C ALA A 20 -8.42 6.90 8.64
N TYR A 21 -9.53 6.30 8.18
CA TYR A 21 -10.83 6.30 8.82
C TYR A 21 -10.81 5.54 10.14
N SER A 22 -10.07 4.41 10.20
CA SER A 22 -9.93 3.61 11.42
C SER A 22 -8.93 4.19 12.45
N GLY A 23 -8.26 5.31 12.13
CA GLY A 23 -7.20 5.88 12.95
C GLY A 23 -7.71 6.88 14.01
N PRO A 24 -6.86 7.25 14.99
CA PRO A 24 -7.20 8.26 15.98
C PRO A 24 -7.44 9.64 15.33
N ARG A 25 -8.46 10.35 15.80
CA ARG A 25 -8.81 11.69 15.33
C ARG A 25 -8.00 12.74 16.09
N GLY A 26 -7.66 13.85 15.42
CA GLY A 26 -7.01 15.00 16.06
C GLY A 26 -5.50 14.88 16.29
N LEU A 27 -4.82 13.90 15.68
CA LEU A 27 -3.36 13.83 15.71
C LEU A 27 -2.74 15.07 15.06
N ARG A 28 -1.71 15.63 15.70
CA ARG A 28 -0.93 16.78 15.20
C ARG A 28 0.57 16.51 15.31
N GLY A 29 1.36 17.19 14.49
CA GLY A 29 2.82 17.15 14.54
C GLY A 29 3.40 15.74 14.33
N GLY A 30 4.38 15.36 15.17
CA GLY A 30 5.09 14.08 15.04
C GLY A 30 4.20 12.85 15.21
N ALA A 31 3.15 12.91 16.02
CA ALA A 31 2.22 11.80 16.21
C ALA A 31 1.41 11.50 14.93
N TRP A 32 1.09 12.55 14.16
CA TRP A 32 0.45 12.40 12.85
C TRP A 32 1.36 11.67 11.86
N TRP A 33 2.63 12.10 11.78
CA TRP A 33 3.61 11.44 10.91
C TRP A 33 3.90 10.01 11.31
N ALA A 34 4.03 9.73 12.60
CA ALA A 34 4.24 8.37 13.09
C ALA A 34 3.06 7.44 12.76
N ASP A 35 1.84 7.95 12.65
CA ASP A 35 0.67 7.18 12.23
C ASP A 35 0.62 6.94 10.71
N ARG A 36 1.00 7.95 9.91
CA ARG A 36 0.83 7.93 8.44
C ARG A 36 2.02 7.40 7.67
N LEU A 37 3.23 7.58 8.20
CA LEU A 37 4.46 7.14 7.54
C LEU A 37 4.44 5.65 7.16
N PRO A 38 4.01 4.71 8.04
CA PRO A 38 3.96 3.30 7.66
C PRO A 38 3.05 3.01 6.46
N ALA A 39 1.89 3.67 6.37
CA ALA A 39 0.97 3.49 5.25
C ALA A 39 1.50 4.12 3.95
N LEU A 40 2.19 5.26 4.04
CA LEU A 40 2.88 5.87 2.90
C LEU A 40 4.01 4.96 2.38
N VAL A 41 4.81 4.39 3.30
CA VAL A 41 5.88 3.44 2.95
C VAL A 41 5.28 2.20 2.28
N ALA A 42 4.19 1.62 2.83
CA ALA A 42 3.51 0.49 2.21
C ALA A 42 3.04 0.80 0.77
N THR A 43 2.51 2.00 0.54
CA THR A 43 2.07 2.46 -0.78
C THR A 43 3.24 2.62 -1.74
N ALA A 44 4.33 3.24 -1.28
CA ALA A 44 5.54 3.41 -2.07
C ALA A 44 6.18 2.06 -2.43
N LEU A 45 6.21 1.10 -1.50
CA LEU A 45 6.72 -0.24 -1.74
C LEU A 45 5.85 -1.02 -2.73
N ALA A 46 4.53 -0.91 -2.65
CA ALA A 46 3.62 -1.53 -3.62
C ALA A 46 3.81 -0.95 -5.03
N GLY A 47 3.93 0.37 -5.15
CA GLY A 47 4.23 1.04 -6.43
C GLY A 47 5.61 0.65 -6.98
N GLY A 48 6.62 0.57 -6.10
CA GLY A 48 7.95 0.11 -6.45
C GLY A 48 7.96 -1.35 -6.92
N ALA A 49 7.24 -2.24 -6.24
CA ALA A 49 7.09 -3.64 -6.63
C ALA A 49 6.41 -3.77 -8.01
N LEU A 50 5.35 -2.99 -8.27
CA LEU A 50 4.69 -2.95 -9.58
C LEU A 50 5.68 -2.55 -10.68
N ALA A 51 6.40 -1.44 -10.48
CA ALA A 51 7.38 -0.95 -11.44
C ALA A 51 8.52 -1.97 -11.68
N TRP A 52 9.06 -2.53 -10.60
CA TRP A 52 10.09 -3.55 -10.66
C TRP A 52 9.65 -4.78 -11.46
N LEU A 53 8.45 -5.31 -11.18
CA LEU A 53 7.94 -6.48 -11.88
C LEU A 53 7.67 -6.23 -13.36
N HIS A 54 7.25 -5.02 -13.74
CA HIS A 54 7.13 -4.64 -15.15
C HIS A 54 8.49 -4.59 -15.88
N LEU A 55 9.58 -4.34 -15.16
CA LEU A 55 10.93 -4.31 -15.72
C LEU A 55 11.60 -5.69 -15.77
N THR A 56 11.23 -6.62 -14.89
CA THR A 56 11.96 -7.90 -14.74
C THR A 56 11.20 -9.13 -15.23
N LEU A 57 9.89 -9.07 -15.45
CA LEU A 57 9.10 -10.23 -15.84
C LEU A 57 9.09 -10.44 -17.36
N GLU A 58 9.64 -11.58 -17.79
CA GLU A 58 9.63 -12.08 -19.17
C GLU A 58 8.40 -12.95 -19.45
N PHE A 59 7.20 -12.39 -19.27
CA PHE A 59 5.94 -13.05 -19.63
C PHE A 59 5.23 -12.27 -20.75
N GLU A 60 4.35 -12.97 -21.49
CA GLU A 60 3.40 -12.31 -22.40
C GLU A 60 2.60 -11.23 -21.66
N ASP A 61 2.23 -10.17 -22.39
CA ASP A 61 1.73 -8.92 -21.83
C ASP A 61 0.59 -9.09 -20.82
N LEU A 62 -0.38 -10.00 -21.08
CA LEU A 62 -1.50 -10.24 -20.17
C LEU A 62 -1.06 -10.88 -18.85
N ASN A 63 -0.26 -11.95 -18.92
CA ASN A 63 0.23 -12.67 -17.75
C ASN A 63 1.14 -11.79 -16.90
N ARG A 64 2.02 -11.00 -17.55
CA ARG A 64 2.87 -10.02 -16.87
C ARG A 64 2.04 -9.01 -16.09
N ASN A 65 1.00 -8.44 -16.70
CA ASN A 65 0.15 -7.44 -16.04
C ASN A 65 -0.57 -8.03 -14.82
N ILE A 66 -1.16 -9.22 -14.96
CA ILE A 66 -1.87 -9.90 -13.86
C ILE A 66 -0.91 -10.16 -12.70
N ILE A 67 0.25 -10.76 -12.95
CA ILE A 67 1.24 -11.07 -11.92
C ILE A 67 1.71 -9.79 -11.24
N ALA A 68 2.07 -8.76 -12.00
CA ALA A 68 2.58 -7.51 -11.45
C ALA A 68 1.54 -6.81 -10.55
N VAL A 69 0.28 -6.75 -10.99
CA VAL A 69 -0.82 -6.14 -10.22
C VAL A 69 -1.14 -6.93 -8.96
N VAL A 70 -1.27 -8.26 -9.07
CA VAL A 70 -1.59 -9.12 -7.92
C VAL A 70 -0.46 -9.05 -6.88
N SER A 71 0.80 -9.14 -7.31
CA SER A 71 1.94 -9.00 -6.41
C SER A 71 1.99 -7.63 -5.74
N ALA A 72 1.74 -6.55 -6.48
CA ALA A 72 1.67 -5.21 -5.90
C ALA A 72 0.54 -5.09 -4.86
N TYR A 73 -0.61 -5.73 -5.09
CA TYR A 73 -1.68 -5.80 -4.10
C TYR A 73 -1.28 -6.56 -2.84
N LEU A 74 -0.61 -7.70 -2.98
CA LEU A 74 -0.14 -8.46 -1.83
C LEU A 74 0.85 -7.66 -0.98
N VAL A 75 1.76 -6.92 -1.63
CA VAL A 75 2.69 -6.00 -0.95
C VAL A 75 1.92 -4.90 -0.22
N LEU A 76 0.93 -4.28 -0.87
CA LEU A 76 0.12 -3.23 -0.28
C LEU A 76 -0.66 -3.73 0.94
N LEU A 77 -1.35 -4.87 0.81
CA LEU A 77 -2.14 -5.48 1.88
C LEU A 77 -1.26 -5.87 3.07
N ALA A 78 -0.12 -6.50 2.82
CA ALA A 78 0.83 -6.86 3.88
C ALA A 78 1.38 -5.61 4.58
N GLY A 79 1.77 -4.59 3.82
CA GLY A 79 2.31 -3.34 4.35
C GLY A 79 1.29 -2.57 5.18
N LEU A 80 0.04 -2.45 4.70
CA LEU A 80 -1.03 -1.82 5.47
C LEU A 80 -1.45 -2.64 6.69
N GLY A 81 -1.50 -3.97 6.57
CA GLY A 81 -1.69 -4.88 7.70
C GLY A 81 -0.65 -4.66 8.80
N LEU A 82 0.62 -4.52 8.42
CA LEU A 82 1.71 -4.20 9.34
C LEU A 82 1.56 -2.80 9.94
N ALA A 83 1.16 -1.80 9.15
CA ALA A 83 0.87 -0.45 9.64
C ALA A 83 -0.23 -0.46 10.72
N TRP A 84 -1.32 -1.22 10.50
CA TRP A 84 -2.36 -1.44 11.51
C TRP A 84 -1.83 -2.14 12.75
N LEU A 85 -1.00 -3.18 12.58
CA LEU A 85 -0.40 -3.89 13.71
C LEU A 85 0.48 -2.96 14.55
N ILE A 86 1.32 -2.14 13.93
CA ILE A 86 2.15 -1.14 14.62
C ILE A 86 1.28 -0.12 15.36
N ARG A 87 0.19 0.35 14.74
CA ARG A 87 -0.77 1.24 15.41
C ARG A 87 -1.40 0.57 16.63
N TRP A 88 -1.86 -0.67 16.48
CA TRP A 88 -2.47 -1.43 17.56
C TRP A 88 -1.50 -1.66 18.73
N LEU A 89 -0.26 -2.08 18.43
CA LEU A 89 0.78 -2.25 19.45
C LEU A 89 1.08 -0.96 20.20
N ARG A 90 1.11 0.19 19.50
CA ARG A 90 1.30 1.50 20.14
C ARG A 90 0.13 1.91 21.01
N SER A 91 -1.10 1.55 20.65
CA SER A 91 -2.29 1.85 21.47
C SER A 91 -2.37 1.05 22.77
N ARG A 92 -1.57 -0.01 22.92
CA ARG A 92 -1.48 -0.82 24.14
C ARG A 92 -0.32 -0.44 25.07
N ARG A 93 0.56 0.47 24.65
CA ARG A 93 1.65 1.00 25.47
C ARG A 93 1.25 2.33 26.05
#